data_AF-A0A1G7TJB5-F1
#
_entry.id   AF-A0A1G7TJB5-F1
#
_cell.length_a   1.000
_cell.length_b   1.000
_cell.length_c   1.000
_cell.angle_alpha   90.00
_cell.angle_beta   90.00
_cell.angle_gamma   90.00
#
_symmetry.space_group_name_H-M   'P 1'
#
loop_
_entity.id
_entity.type
_entity.pdbx_description
1 polymer ?
#
loop_
_entity_poly.entity_id
_entity_poly.type
_entity_poly.pdbx_seq_one_letter_code
_entity_poly.pdbx_strand_id
1 'polypeptide(L)'
;MDARSFHNALRIMRNLEGFEMQDAGVLDENWGTREASSRDQLAAFYADPFGEALRMPDANFDRLYALIESRQPNRESAMEAVA
;
A
#
# COMPACT_ATOMS: atom_id res chain seq x y z
N MET A 1 -3.13 -13.96 -6.72
CA MET A 1 -1.79 -13.72 -6.11
C MET A 1 -1.19 -15.06 -5.72
N ASP A 2 0.09 -15.32 -6.02
CA ASP A 2 0.81 -16.50 -5.53
C ASP A 2 1.63 -16.18 -4.26
N ALA A 3 2.23 -17.17 -3.62
CA ALA A 3 2.98 -16.98 -2.37
C ALA A 3 4.14 -15.98 -2.51
N ARG A 4 4.76 -15.92 -3.69
CA ARG A 4 5.84 -14.97 -3.98
C ARG A 4 5.29 -13.56 -4.10
N SER A 5 4.22 -13.36 -4.87
CA SER A 5 3.55 -12.06 -5.00
C SER A 5 3.04 -11.56 -3.65
N PHE A 6 2.53 -12.45 -2.80
CA PHE A 6 2.12 -12.12 -1.44
C PHE A 6 3.29 -11.67 -0.57
N HIS A 7 4.39 -12.41 -0.56
CA HIS A 7 5.60 -12.01 0.18
C HIS A 7 6.16 -10.66 -0.31
N ASN A 8 6.13 -10.42 -1.62
CA ASN A 8 6.51 -9.13 -2.20
C ASN A 8 5.54 -8.02 -1.80
N ALA A 9 4.24 -8.27 -1.76
CA ALA A 9 3.25 -7.29 -1.32
C ALA A 9 3.54 -6.78 0.10
N LEU A 10 3.88 -7.69 1.03
CA LEU A 10 4.26 -7.32 2.39
C LEU A 10 5.53 -6.43 2.40
N ARG A 11 6.52 -6.78 1.57
CA ARG A 11 7.76 -5.98 1.43
C ARG A 11 7.48 -4.61 0.83
N ILE A 12 6.68 -4.54 -0.23
CA ILE A 12 6.31 -3.29 -0.90
C ILE A 12 5.59 -2.39 0.10
N MET A 13 4.53 -2.90 0.74
CA MET A 13 3.72 -2.16 1.71
C MET A 13 4.56 -1.59 2.87
N ARG A 14 5.55 -2.34 3.37
CA ARG A 14 6.48 -1.87 4.40
C ARG A 14 7.37 -0.70 3.93
N ASN A 15 7.64 -0.60 2.64
CA ASN A 15 8.57 0.37 2.05
C ASN A 15 7.87 1.40 1.15
N LEU A 16 6.54 1.52 1.20
CA LEU A 16 5.83 2.58 0.48
C LEU A 16 6.19 3.94 1.06
N GLU A 17 6.52 4.90 0.21
CA GLU A 17 6.80 6.27 0.61
C GLU A 17 5.51 7.12 0.58
N GLY A 18 5.49 8.14 1.43
CA GLY A 18 4.29 8.94 1.69
C GLY A 18 3.75 9.65 0.46
N PHE A 19 4.63 10.20 -0.38
CA PHE A 19 4.22 10.86 -1.62
C PHE A 19 3.59 9.88 -2.60
N GLU A 20 4.04 8.62 -2.62
CA GLU A 20 3.49 7.60 -3.52
C GLU A 20 2.10 7.18 -3.10
N MET A 21 1.86 7.10 -1.78
CA MET A 21 0.54 6.81 -1.22
C MET A 21 -0.43 7.99 -1.41
N GLN A 22 0.05 9.22 -1.32
CA GLN A 22 -0.75 10.42 -1.61
C GLN A 22 -1.09 10.53 -3.10
N ASP A 23 -0.11 10.34 -3.99
CA ASP A 23 -0.32 10.40 -5.45
C ASP A 23 -1.29 9.31 -5.93
N ALA A 24 -1.21 8.11 -5.34
CA ALA A 24 -2.15 7.02 -5.60
C ALA A 24 -3.53 7.21 -4.92
N GLY A 25 -3.73 8.27 -4.13
CA GLY A 25 -4.97 8.53 -3.39
C GLY A 25 -5.30 7.51 -2.29
N VAL A 26 -4.29 6.77 -1.81
CA VAL A 26 -4.41 5.87 -0.65
C VAL A 26 -4.63 6.68 0.61
N LEU A 27 -3.84 7.75 0.75
CA LEU A 27 -3.99 8.76 1.79
C LEU A 27 -4.59 10.00 1.13
N ASP A 28 -5.79 10.39 1.57
CA ASP A 28 -6.54 11.54 1.04
C ASP A 28 -6.97 12.52 2.15
N GLU A 29 -6.27 12.45 3.30
CA GLU A 29 -6.45 13.30 4.50
C GLU A 29 -7.83 13.21 5.16
N ASN A 30 -8.75 12.39 4.63
CA ASN A 30 -10.13 12.38 5.12
C ASN A 30 -10.81 10.99 5.10
N TRP A 31 -10.36 10.00 4.31
CA TRP A 31 -10.99 8.67 4.17
C TRP A 31 -12.54 8.70 4.06
N GLY A 32 -13.12 9.85 3.69
CA GLY A 32 -14.55 10.12 3.72
C GLY A 32 -15.25 10.09 5.09
N THR A 33 -14.55 9.96 6.23
CA THR A 33 -15.17 9.87 7.57
C THR A 33 -14.64 10.92 8.54
N ARG A 34 -15.55 11.48 9.36
CA ARG A 34 -15.23 12.55 10.32
C ARG A 34 -14.19 12.11 11.36
N GLU A 35 -14.09 10.83 11.68
CA GLU A 35 -13.07 10.29 12.59
C GLU A 35 -11.68 10.15 11.95
N ALA A 36 -11.59 9.95 10.63
CA ALA A 36 -10.32 9.87 9.92
C ALA A 36 -9.75 11.25 9.54
N SER A 37 -10.61 12.28 9.50
CA SER A 37 -10.29 13.65 9.10
C SER A 37 -9.37 14.41 10.07
N SER A 38 -9.12 13.91 11.29
CA SER A 38 -8.28 14.60 12.30
C SER A 38 -6.97 13.87 12.63
N ARG A 39 -6.67 12.75 11.96
CA ARG A 39 -5.49 11.92 12.25
C ARG A 39 -4.47 12.09 11.14
N ASP A 40 -3.19 12.21 11.51
CA ASP A 40 -2.10 12.14 10.55
C ASP A 40 -2.02 10.70 10.00
N GLN A 41 -2.67 10.48 8.85
CA GLN A 41 -2.79 9.17 8.23
C GLN A 41 -1.44 8.62 7.78
N LEU A 42 -0.49 9.50 7.43
CA LEU A 42 0.84 9.08 7.01
C LEU A 42 1.65 8.57 8.21
N ALA A 43 1.67 9.33 9.31
CA ALA A 43 2.33 8.90 10.55
C ALA A 43 1.70 7.62 11.10
N ALA A 44 0.37 7.51 11.01
CA ALA A 44 -0.38 6.31 11.37
C ALA A 44 0.03 5.09 10.55
N PHE A 45 0.08 5.24 9.23
CA PHE A 45 0.44 4.15 8.33
C PHE A 45 1.87 3.67 8.57
N TYR A 46 2.83 4.57 8.81
CA TYR A 46 4.20 4.17 9.12
C TYR A 46 4.35 3.49 10.48
N ALA A 47 3.52 3.84 11.46
CA ALA A 47 3.54 3.21 12.77
C ALA A 47 2.99 1.77 12.73
N ASP A 48 1.94 1.53 11.93
CA ASP A 48 1.26 0.24 11.83
C ASP A 48 0.66 0.03 10.41
N PRO A 49 1.48 -0.30 9.39
CA PRO A 49 1.01 -0.37 8.00
C PRO A 49 -0.10 -1.41 7.80
N PHE A 50 0.01 -2.53 8.51
CA PHE A 50 -0.94 -3.64 8.40
C PHE A 50 -2.25 -3.31 9.12
N GLY A 51 -2.19 -2.77 10.33
CA GLY A 51 -3.39 -2.35 11.04
C GLY A 51 -4.12 -1.21 10.35
N GLU A 52 -3.39 -0.27 9.73
CA GLU A 52 -4.01 0.79 8.93
C GLU A 52 -4.63 0.26 7.63
N ALA A 53 -3.96 -0.67 6.93
CA ALA A 53 -4.54 -1.34 5.77
C ALA A 53 -5.86 -2.08 6.10
N LEU A 54 -5.99 -2.63 7.31
CA LEU A 54 -7.22 -3.29 7.76
C LEU A 54 -8.32 -2.32 8.22
N ARG A 55 -7.98 -1.06 8.53
CA ARG A 55 -8.92 -0.04 9.05
C ARG A 55 -9.40 0.93 7.98
N MET A 56 -8.62 1.14 6.92
CA MET A 56 -8.97 2.08 5.86
C MET A 56 -10.23 1.63 5.12
N PRO A 57 -11.02 2.56 4.56
CA PRO A 57 -12.18 2.21 3.74
C PRO A 57 -11.80 1.37 2.52
N ASP A 58 -12.74 0.55 2.04
CA ASP A 58 -12.56 -0.34 0.88
C ASP A 58 -11.97 0.40 -0.33
N ALA A 59 -12.46 1.62 -0.63
CA ALA A 59 -11.97 2.40 -1.76
C ALA A 59 -10.49 2.80 -1.63
N ASN A 60 -10.00 3.06 -0.42
CA ASN A 60 -8.60 3.37 -0.16
C ASN A 60 -7.76 2.09 -0.16
N PHE A 61 -8.32 0.98 0.32
CA PHE A 61 -7.68 -0.33 0.22
C PHE A 61 -7.52 -0.77 -1.24
N ASP A 62 -8.51 -0.55 -2.10
CA ASP A 62 -8.42 -0.85 -3.54
C ASP A 62 -7.28 -0.07 -4.20
N ARG A 63 -7.09 1.20 -3.82
CA ARG A 63 -5.97 2.03 -4.29
C ARG A 63 -4.63 1.53 -3.77
N LEU A 64 -4.57 1.13 -2.49
CA LEU A 64 -3.38 0.54 -1.90
C LEU A 64 -3.01 -0.75 -2.61
N TYR A 65 -3.99 -1.60 -2.87
CA TYR A 65 -3.81 -2.85 -3.59
C TYR A 65 -3.30 -2.61 -5.02
N ALA A 66 -3.89 -1.66 -5.75
CA ALA A 66 -3.45 -1.29 -7.08
C ALA A 66 -2.00 -0.75 -7.09
N LEU A 67 -1.63 0.07 -6.09
CA LEU A 67 -0.27 0.57 -5.92
C LEU A 67 0.73 -0.56 -5.60
N ILE A 68 0.33 -1.53 -4.78
CA ILE A 68 1.17 -2.70 -4.48
C ILE A 68 1.36 -3.55 -5.73
N GLU A 69 0.28 -3.82 -6.49
CA GLU A 69 0.33 -4.61 -7.72
C GLU A 69 1.23 -3.94 -8.78
N SER A 70 1.17 -2.61 -8.93
CA SER A 70 2.01 -1.88 -9.90
C SER A 70 3.51 -1.96 -9.61
N ARG A 71 3.88 -2.30 -8.37
CA ARG A 71 5.28 -2.48 -7.94
C ARG A 71 5.72 -3.92 -7.81
N GLN A 72 4.86 -4.88 -8.14
CA GLN A 72 5.28 -6.26 -8.20
C GLN A 72 6.41 -6.37 -9.24
N PRO A 73 7.51 -7.08 -8.92
CA PRO A 73 8.55 -7.31 -9.91
C PRO A 73 7.95 -8.07 -11.08
N ASN A 74 8.13 -7.54 -12.30
CA ASN A 74 7.68 -8.21 -13.52
C ASN A 74 8.19 -9.65 -13.52
N ARG A 75 7.29 -10.60 -13.81
CA ARG A 75 7.62 -12.04 -13.83
C ARG A 75 8.80 -12.34 -14.75
N GLU A 76 8.98 -11.57 -15.82
CA GLU A 76 10.09 -11.67 -16.77
C GLU A 76 11.43 -11.23 -16.15
N SER A 77 11.48 -10.05 -15.52
CA SER A 77 12.69 -9.52 -14.85
C SER A 77 13.18 -10.42 -13.71
N ALA A 78 12.26 -11.19 -13.12
CA ALA A 78 12.57 -12.16 -12.09
C ALA A 78 13.24 -13.45 -12.59
N MET A 79 13.02 -13.84 -13.84
CA MET A 79 13.67 -15.01 -14.45
C MET A 79 15.08 -14.66 -14.92
N GLU A 80 15.32 -13.44 -15.41
CA GLU A 80 16.66 -12.96 -15.78
C GLU A 80 17.61 -12.86 -14.58
N ALA A 81 17.13 -12.52 -13.40
CA ALA A 81 17.97 -12.43 -12.19
C ALA A 81 18.46 -13.79 -11.63
N VAL A 82 17.99 -14.91 -12.20
CA VAL A 82 18.33 -16.29 -11.77
C VAL A 82 19.09 -17.04 -12.87
N ALA A 83 19.25 -16.45 -14.06
CA ALA A 83 20.05 -16.96 -15.18
C ALA A 83 21.50 -16.44 -15.10
#